data_AF-A0A1V5W0Q6-F1
#
_entry.id   AF-A0A1V5W0Q6-F1
#
_cell.length_a   1.000
_cell.length_b   1.000
_cell.length_c   1.000
_cell.angle_alpha   90.00
_cell.angle_beta   90.00
_cell.angle_gamma   90.00
#
_symmetry.space_group_name_H-M   'P 1'
#
loop_
_entity.id
_entity.type
_entity.pdbx_description
1 polymer ?
#
loop_
_entity_poly.entity_id
_entity_poly.type
_entity_poly.pdbx_seq_one_letter_code
_entity_poly.pdbx_strand_id
1 'polypeptide(L)'
;MKNLKREESEYMPDIKGDPRDFYEPVYTIGVAAAKLGVSVHTLRLYETEGLIIPYKTDSGRRLYSDLELEKVKCIKKMIQEEGLNFEGIRRLLAFVPCFKLRKCNTSHGAKCPAYNIKTRPCWATEEKCADPYPSCRDCPVYRKIVSCEDVQNLVYRSFCQS
;
A
#
# COMPACT_ATOMS: atom_id res chain seq x y z
N MET A 1 -12.50 -38.49 -5.27
CA MET A 1 -11.09 -38.18 -5.57
C MET A 1 -10.86 -36.69 -5.37
N LYS A 2 -10.10 -36.36 -4.32
CA LYS A 2 -9.36 -35.14 -3.98
C LYS A 2 -9.85 -33.78 -4.54
N ASN A 3 -10.58 -33.07 -3.69
CA ASN A 3 -10.45 -31.67 -3.30
C ASN A 3 -9.55 -30.75 -4.16
N LEU A 4 -10.17 -29.78 -4.84
CA LEU A 4 -9.53 -28.53 -5.28
C LEU A 4 -10.03 -27.37 -4.38
N LYS A 5 -9.63 -27.41 -3.11
CA LYS A 5 -9.58 -26.23 -2.24
C LYS A 5 -8.12 -26.11 -1.81
N ARG A 6 -7.43 -25.08 -2.28
CA ARG A 6 -6.25 -24.44 -1.66
C ARG A 6 -5.65 -23.46 -2.67
N GLU A 7 -5.73 -22.17 -2.35
CA GLU A 7 -4.65 -21.16 -2.49
C GLU A 7 -5.14 -19.69 -2.30
N GLU A 8 -6.31 -19.45 -1.70
CA GLU A 8 -6.72 -18.10 -1.21
C GLU A 8 -6.41 -17.91 0.29
N SER A 9 -5.18 -18.19 0.71
CA SER A 9 -4.77 -18.22 2.13
C SER A 9 -3.46 -17.47 2.41
N GLU A 10 -3.11 -16.45 1.62
CA GLU A 10 -1.87 -15.71 1.86
C GLU A 10 -2.13 -14.36 2.55
N TYR A 11 -2.31 -14.47 3.87
CA TYR A 11 -2.22 -13.41 4.89
C TYR A 11 -3.28 -12.29 4.78
N MET A 12 -4.45 -12.56 5.35
CA MET A 12 -5.39 -11.53 5.82
C MET A 12 -5.17 -11.38 7.33
N PRO A 13 -5.01 -10.16 7.89
CA PRO A 13 -4.95 -9.99 9.35
C PRO A 13 -6.24 -10.54 9.98
N ASP A 14 -6.10 -11.29 11.09
CA ASP A 14 -7.20 -11.97 11.80
C ASP A 14 -8.12 -10.95 12.52
N ILE A 15 -9.00 -10.29 11.76
CA ILE A 15 -10.05 -9.41 12.31
C ILE A 15 -11.23 -10.28 12.76
N LYS A 16 -11.06 -11.07 13.83
CA LYS A 16 -12.18 -11.84 14.40
C LYS A 16 -13.23 -10.89 14.97
N GLY A 17 -14.31 -10.68 14.23
CA GLY A 17 -15.55 -10.09 14.74
C GLY A 17 -16.03 -8.80 14.08
N ASP A 18 -15.33 -8.28 13.07
CA ASP A 18 -15.80 -7.12 12.30
C ASP A 18 -16.33 -7.59 10.94
N PRO A 19 -17.64 -7.42 10.63
CA PRO A 19 -18.21 -7.84 9.35
C PRO A 19 -17.84 -6.93 8.18
N ARG A 20 -17.11 -5.84 8.41
CA ARG A 20 -16.78 -4.83 7.38
C ARG A 20 -15.64 -5.30 6.47
N ASP A 21 -15.73 -4.96 5.19
CA ASP A 21 -14.66 -5.22 4.23
C ASP A 21 -13.45 -4.32 4.54
N PHE A 22 -12.29 -4.94 4.72
CA PHE A 22 -11.01 -4.28 5.05
C PHE A 22 -10.62 -3.17 4.07
N TYR A 23 -11.07 -3.26 2.82
CA TYR A 23 -10.80 -2.29 1.77
C TYR A 23 -11.88 -1.21 1.63
N GLU A 24 -13.01 -1.35 2.33
CA GLU A 24 -14.13 -0.43 2.24
C GLU A 24 -13.82 0.91 2.92
N PRO A 25 -13.86 2.04 2.18
CA PRO A 25 -13.49 3.33 2.74
C PRO A 25 -14.65 3.95 3.53
N VAL A 26 -14.63 3.79 4.86
CA VAL A 26 -15.72 4.23 5.75
C VAL A 26 -15.33 5.32 6.75
N TYR A 27 -14.04 5.53 6.99
CA TYR A 27 -13.58 6.52 7.97
C TYR A 27 -13.38 7.88 7.32
N THR A 28 -13.94 8.93 7.91
CA THR A 28 -13.57 10.31 7.54
C THR A 28 -12.16 10.63 8.06
N ILE A 29 -11.53 11.69 7.53
CA ILE A 29 -10.16 12.06 7.93
C ILE A 29 -10.00 12.31 9.44
N GLY A 30 -11.01 12.90 10.08
CA GLY A 30 -10.98 13.14 11.53
C GLY A 30 -11.05 11.84 12.32
N VAL A 31 -11.92 10.91 11.91
CA VAL A 31 -12.05 9.59 12.55
C VAL A 31 -10.79 8.77 12.35
N ALA A 32 -10.24 8.74 11.13
CA ALA A 32 -9.00 8.04 10.82
C ALA A 32 -7.84 8.59 11.66
N ALA A 33 -7.65 9.92 11.70
CA ALA A 33 -6.60 10.57 12.48
C ALA A 33 -6.72 10.23 13.98
N ALA A 34 -7.92 10.28 14.54
CA ALA A 34 -8.18 9.91 15.94
C ALA A 34 -7.85 8.44 16.21
N LYS A 35 -8.31 7.51 15.37
CA LYS A 35 -7.99 6.07 15.49
C LYS A 35 -6.50 5.77 15.42
N LEU A 36 -5.76 6.56 14.64
CA LEU A 36 -4.32 6.41 14.44
C LEU A 36 -3.49 7.14 15.48
N GLY A 37 -4.11 7.96 16.35
CA GLY A 37 -3.40 8.82 17.29
C GLY A 37 -2.44 9.78 16.60
N VAL A 38 -2.87 10.37 15.48
CA VAL A 38 -2.12 11.40 14.73
C VAL A 38 -2.99 12.62 14.49
N SER A 39 -2.37 13.75 14.16
CA SER A 39 -3.13 14.92 13.74
C SER A 39 -3.70 14.74 12.33
N VAL A 40 -4.80 15.43 12.02
CA VAL A 40 -5.34 15.52 10.64
C VAL A 40 -4.29 16.07 9.67
N HIS A 41 -3.46 17.01 10.12
CA HIS A 41 -2.38 17.58 9.32
C HIS A 41 -1.33 16.49 8.96
N THR A 42 -0.92 15.68 9.93
CA THR A 42 0.00 14.56 9.73
C THR A 42 -0.55 13.54 8.73
N LEU A 43 -1.84 13.20 8.82
CA LEU A 43 -2.45 12.26 7.86
C LEU A 43 -2.47 12.83 6.43
N ARG A 44 -2.77 14.13 6.26
CA ARG A 44 -2.67 14.81 4.96
C ARG A 44 -1.24 14.86 4.43
N LEU A 45 -0.26 14.99 5.32
CA LEU A 45 1.15 14.99 4.95
C LEU A 45 1.55 13.62 4.36
N TYR A 46 1.10 12.51 4.96
CA TYR A 46 1.33 11.17 4.40
C TYR A 46 0.66 10.96 3.04
N GLU A 47 -0.52 11.54 2.80
CA GLU A 47 -1.14 11.54 1.47
C GLU A 47 -0.33 12.35 0.46
N THR A 48 0.11 13.55 0.85
CA THR A 48 0.84 14.48 -0.04
C THR A 48 2.20 13.91 -0.41
N GLU A 49 2.85 13.21 0.52
CA GLU A 49 4.07 12.44 0.28
C GLU A 49 3.81 11.12 -0.49
N GLY A 50 2.57 10.83 -0.91
CA GLY A 50 2.26 9.63 -1.70
C GLY A 50 2.47 8.30 -0.96
N LEU A 51 2.54 8.33 0.38
CA LEU A 51 2.70 7.14 1.21
C LEU A 51 1.38 6.36 1.32
N ILE A 52 0.25 7.05 1.24
CA ILE A 52 -1.09 6.48 1.22
C ILE A 52 -1.97 7.15 0.16
N ILE A 53 -3.03 6.48 -0.27
CA ILE A 53 -3.99 6.99 -1.25
C ILE A 53 -5.36 6.97 -0.60
N PRO A 54 -6.00 8.11 -0.28
CA PRO A 54 -7.36 8.10 0.24
C PRO A 54 -8.35 7.78 -0.87
N TYR A 55 -9.51 7.24 -0.51
CA TYR A 55 -10.66 7.29 -1.41
C TYR A 55 -11.24 8.71 -1.40
N LYS A 56 -11.63 9.21 -2.57
CA LYS A 56 -12.37 10.48 -2.69
C LYS A 56 -13.76 10.19 -3.25
N THR A 57 -14.78 10.56 -2.49
CA THR A 57 -16.18 10.54 -2.95
C THR A 57 -16.38 11.53 -4.11
N ASP A 58 -17.51 11.43 -4.82
CA ASP A 58 -17.90 12.39 -5.86
C ASP A 58 -17.97 13.84 -5.34
N SER A 59 -18.31 14.01 -4.05
CA SER A 59 -18.30 15.30 -3.37
C SER A 59 -16.91 15.81 -2.96
N GLY A 60 -15.85 15.06 -3.28
CA GLY A 60 -14.45 15.37 -2.94
C GLY A 60 -14.05 15.05 -1.50
N ARG A 61 -14.96 14.51 -0.68
CA ARG A 61 -14.65 14.08 0.70
C ARG A 61 -13.71 12.88 0.70
N ARG A 62 -12.70 12.91 1.58
CA ARG A 62 -11.75 11.81 1.78
C ARG A 62 -12.31 10.79 2.74
N LEU A 63 -12.21 9.52 2.34
CA LEU A 63 -12.51 8.37 3.17
C LEU A 63 -11.31 7.41 3.18
N TYR A 64 -11.15 6.71 4.30
CA TYR A 64 -10.08 5.75 4.56
C TYR A 64 -10.71 4.42 4.95
N SER A 65 -10.06 3.33 4.56
CA SER A 65 -10.40 1.97 4.95
C SER A 65 -9.44 1.46 6.02
N ASP A 66 -9.69 0.27 6.55
CA ASP A 66 -8.76 -0.36 7.50
C ASP A 66 -7.38 -0.61 6.86
N LEU A 67 -7.30 -0.84 5.54
CA LEU A 67 -6.03 -0.90 4.80
C LEU A 67 -5.17 0.37 4.98
N GLU A 68 -5.75 1.57 4.86
CA GLU A 68 -4.97 2.80 5.08
C GLU A 68 -4.57 2.96 6.53
N LEU A 69 -5.43 2.56 7.46
CA LEU A 69 -5.12 2.63 8.87
C LEU A 69 -3.90 1.75 9.20
N GLU A 70 -3.87 0.50 8.73
CA GLU A 70 -2.71 -0.39 8.93
C GLU A 70 -1.44 0.14 8.25
N LYS A 71 -1.54 0.65 7.02
CA LYS A 71 -0.41 1.31 6.36
C LYS A 71 0.13 2.47 7.18
N VAL A 72 -0.74 3.33 7.72
CA VAL A 72 -0.31 4.46 8.53
C VAL A 72 0.32 4.00 9.85
N LYS A 73 -0.20 2.95 10.49
CA LYS A 73 0.45 2.36 11.67
C LYS A 73 1.88 1.91 11.34
N CYS A 74 2.08 1.26 10.19
CA CYS A 74 3.43 0.89 9.79
C CYS A 74 4.32 2.10 9.46
N ILE A 75 3.81 3.09 8.74
CA ILE A 75 4.54 4.34 8.45
C ILE A 75 4.99 5.02 9.76
N LYS A 76 4.10 5.09 10.76
CA LYS A 76 4.44 5.63 12.07
C LYS A 76 5.57 4.85 12.73
N LYS A 77 5.51 3.53 12.72
CA LYS A 77 6.56 2.66 13.26
C LYS A 77 7.91 2.90 12.58
N MET A 78 7.94 2.91 11.25
CA MET A 78 9.15 3.21 10.48
C MET A 78 9.76 4.58 10.85
N ILE A 79 8.92 5.59 11.11
CA ILE A 79 9.40 6.92 11.50
C ILE A 79 9.88 6.96 12.95
N GLN A 80 9.07 6.44 13.88
CA GLN A 80 9.25 6.64 15.32
C GLN A 80 10.24 5.64 15.92
N GLU A 81 10.24 4.40 15.45
CA GLU A 81 11.06 3.31 16.00
C GLU A 81 12.30 3.04 15.13
N GLU A 82 12.17 3.12 13.80
CA GLU A 82 13.26 2.77 12.87
C GLU A 82 14.03 4.01 12.34
N GLY A 83 13.58 5.22 12.68
CA GLY A 83 14.26 6.47 12.33
C GLY A 83 14.22 6.85 10.84
N LEU A 84 13.31 6.25 10.06
CA LEU A 84 13.13 6.60 8.66
C LEU A 84 12.40 7.93 8.49
N ASN A 85 12.84 8.74 7.53
CA ASN A 85 12.09 9.92 7.08
C ASN A 85 11.22 9.57 5.86
N PHE A 86 10.41 10.52 5.39
CA PHE A 86 9.50 10.30 4.24
C PHE A 86 10.23 9.92 2.95
N GLU A 87 11.39 10.51 2.68
CA GLU A 87 12.20 10.15 1.50
C GLU A 87 12.66 8.69 1.58
N GLY A 88 13.13 8.25 2.75
CA GLY A 88 13.51 6.87 3.01
C GLY A 88 12.36 5.89 2.77
N ILE A 89 11.18 6.20 3.31
CA ILE A 89 9.98 5.36 3.13
C ILE A 89 9.53 5.35 1.67
N ARG A 90 9.52 6.51 0.98
CA ARG A 90 9.18 6.58 -0.44
C ARG A 90 10.09 5.72 -1.30
N ARG A 91 11.41 5.79 -1.07
CA ARG A 91 12.40 4.96 -1.77
C ARG A 91 12.21 3.49 -1.46
N LEU A 92 11.97 3.13 -0.20
CA LEU A 92 11.70 1.76 0.20
C LEU A 92 10.50 1.17 -0.56
N LEU A 93 9.41 1.92 -0.62
CA LEU A 93 8.20 1.53 -1.35
C LEU A 93 8.40 1.54 -2.89
N ALA A 94 9.37 2.29 -3.42
CA ALA A 94 9.72 2.30 -4.84
C ALA A 94 10.31 0.96 -5.32
N PHE A 95 10.84 0.14 -4.41
CA PHE A 95 11.41 -1.16 -4.74
C PHE A 95 10.39 -2.31 -4.74
N VAL A 96 9.11 -2.02 -4.47
CA VAL A 96 8.06 -3.04 -4.49
C VAL A 96 7.98 -3.65 -5.91
N PRO A 97 8.19 -4.97 -6.04
CA PRO A 97 8.31 -5.61 -7.35
C PRO A 97 6.92 -5.84 -7.96
N CYS A 98 6.35 -4.78 -8.58
CA CYS A 98 4.99 -4.83 -9.15
C CYS A 98 4.75 -6.02 -10.10
N PHE A 99 5.79 -6.44 -10.84
CA PHE A 99 5.76 -7.58 -11.76
C PHE A 99 5.66 -8.95 -11.07
N LYS A 100 5.99 -9.06 -9.78
CA LYS A 100 5.72 -10.27 -8.98
C LYS A 100 4.28 -10.29 -8.46
N LEU A 101 3.69 -9.11 -8.29
CA LEU A 101 2.35 -8.94 -7.70
C LEU A 101 1.24 -8.86 -8.77
N ARG A 102 1.60 -8.62 -10.03
CA ARG A 102 0.67 -8.49 -11.15
C ARG A 102 1.20 -9.16 -12.41
N LYS A 103 0.30 -9.76 -13.17
CA LYS A 103 0.54 -10.16 -14.56
C LYS A 103 0.28 -8.95 -15.45
N CYS A 104 1.34 -8.25 -15.86
CA CYS A 104 1.24 -7.12 -16.77
C CYS A 104 1.32 -7.58 -18.23
N ASN A 105 0.59 -6.92 -19.12
CA ASN A 105 0.59 -7.20 -20.56
C ASN A 105 1.92 -6.85 -21.25
N THR A 106 2.70 -5.93 -20.69
CA THR A 106 4.03 -5.56 -21.19
C THR A 106 5.11 -6.42 -20.55
N SER A 107 6.08 -6.88 -21.33
CA SER A 107 7.21 -7.70 -20.87
C SER A 107 7.92 -7.08 -19.64
N HIS A 108 7.61 -7.63 -18.47
CA HIS A 108 8.33 -7.58 -17.20
C HIS A 108 9.00 -6.25 -16.81
N GLY A 109 8.40 -5.51 -15.86
CA GLY A 109 9.06 -4.65 -14.86
C GLY A 109 10.11 -3.62 -15.33
N ALA A 110 11.24 -4.08 -15.88
CA ALA A 110 12.41 -3.32 -16.31
C ALA A 110 12.17 -2.22 -17.34
N LYS A 111 11.04 -2.21 -18.05
CA LYS A 111 10.68 -1.14 -18.99
C LYS A 111 9.47 -0.31 -18.57
N CYS A 112 8.86 -0.61 -17.42
CA CYS A 112 7.70 0.14 -16.95
C CYS A 112 8.16 1.53 -16.46
N PRO A 113 7.67 2.64 -17.04
CA PRO A 113 8.08 3.99 -16.63
C PRO A 113 7.85 4.23 -15.14
N ALA A 114 6.67 3.90 -14.62
CA ALA A 114 6.34 4.07 -13.20
C ALA A 114 7.18 3.19 -12.25
N TYR A 115 7.60 1.99 -12.65
CA TYR A 115 8.45 1.13 -11.79
C TYR A 115 9.92 1.53 -11.83
N ASN A 116 10.37 2.11 -12.94
CA ASN A 116 11.76 2.52 -13.11
C ASN A 116 12.10 3.81 -12.36
N ILE A 117 11.10 4.58 -11.93
CA ILE A 117 11.30 5.67 -10.98
C ILE A 117 11.62 5.09 -9.59
N LYS A 118 12.84 5.37 -9.09
CA LYS A 118 13.34 4.84 -7.79
C LYS A 118 13.15 5.77 -6.61
N THR A 119 12.59 6.96 -6.83
CA THR A 119 12.38 7.99 -5.79
C THR A 119 10.99 7.91 -5.14
N ARG A 120 10.03 7.25 -5.79
CA ARG A 120 8.64 7.12 -5.34
C ARG A 120 8.06 5.77 -5.75
N PRO A 121 7.10 5.22 -4.98
CA PRO A 121 6.36 4.05 -5.42
C PRO A 121 5.53 4.35 -6.66
N CYS A 122 5.26 3.32 -7.48
CA CYS A 122 4.62 3.47 -8.78
C CYS A 122 3.22 4.12 -8.76
N TRP A 123 2.56 4.19 -7.60
CA TRP A 123 1.28 4.86 -7.41
C TRP A 123 1.40 6.35 -7.06
N ALA A 124 2.62 6.85 -6.83
CA ALA A 124 2.92 8.23 -6.48
C ALA A 124 3.92 8.89 -7.46
N THR A 125 4.19 8.24 -8.60
CA THR A 125 5.01 8.80 -9.69
C THR A 125 4.16 9.64 -10.63
N GLU A 126 4.80 10.60 -11.31
CA GLU A 126 4.19 11.32 -12.43
C GLU A 126 4.08 10.43 -13.68
N GLU A 127 5.06 9.53 -13.85
CA GLU A 127 5.04 8.50 -14.88
C GLU A 127 3.91 7.51 -14.68
N LYS A 128 3.25 7.12 -15.78
CA LYS A 128 2.14 6.17 -15.75
C LYS A 128 2.65 4.73 -15.81
N CYS A 129 1.88 3.83 -15.19
CA CYS A 129 2.09 2.41 -15.35
C CYS A 129 1.92 2.03 -16.83
N ALA A 130 2.79 1.16 -17.35
CA ALA A 130 2.71 0.68 -18.73
C ALA A 130 1.46 -0.18 -18.99
N ASP A 131 0.88 -0.76 -17.94
CA ASP A 131 -0.37 -1.52 -17.96
C ASP A 131 -1.31 -1.01 -16.84
N PRO A 132 -1.97 0.15 -17.05
CA PRO A 132 -2.71 0.85 -16.02
C PRO A 132 -3.80 -0.01 -15.38
N TYR A 133 -3.89 0.05 -14.05
CA TYR A 133 -5.04 -0.48 -13.32
C TYR A 133 -6.11 0.62 -13.24
N PRO A 134 -7.42 0.29 -13.18
CA PRO A 134 -8.47 1.30 -13.07
C PRO A 134 -8.27 2.31 -11.93
N SER A 135 -7.62 1.87 -10.84
CA SER A 135 -7.31 2.69 -9.68
C SER A 135 -6.06 2.18 -8.95
N CYS A 136 -5.06 3.05 -8.73
CA CYS A 136 -3.87 2.66 -7.98
C CYS A 136 -4.19 2.19 -6.55
N ARG A 137 -5.26 2.71 -5.94
CA ARG A 137 -5.77 2.27 -4.63
C ARG A 137 -6.26 0.81 -4.66
N ASP A 138 -6.83 0.41 -5.78
CA ASP A 138 -7.40 -0.93 -5.96
C ASP A 138 -6.41 -1.93 -6.59
N CYS A 139 -5.22 -1.43 -6.94
CA CYS A 139 -4.15 -2.22 -7.54
C CYS A 139 -3.55 -3.20 -6.52
N PRO A 140 -3.32 -4.48 -6.89
CA PRO A 140 -2.65 -5.45 -6.02
C PRO A 140 -1.30 -4.99 -5.47
N VAL A 141 -0.57 -4.16 -6.23
CA VAL A 141 0.72 -3.59 -5.81
C VAL A 141 0.57 -2.69 -4.58
N TYR A 142 -0.47 -1.85 -4.55
CA TYR A 142 -0.76 -1.01 -3.40
C TYR A 142 -1.35 -1.83 -2.26
N ARG A 143 -2.31 -2.73 -2.56
CA ARG A 143 -3.04 -3.51 -1.57
C ARG A 143 -2.21 -4.56 -0.84
N LYS A 144 -1.11 -5.05 -1.41
CA LYS A 144 -0.26 -6.08 -0.76
C LYS A 144 0.61 -5.54 0.37
N ILE A 145 0.91 -4.23 0.40
CA ILE A 145 1.80 -3.64 1.41
C ILE A 145 0.96 -3.05 2.54
N VAL A 146 0.46 -3.89 3.43
CA VAL A 146 -0.46 -3.46 4.49
C VAL A 146 0.29 -3.16 5.77
N SER A 147 1.28 -3.98 6.10
CA SER A 147 2.03 -3.97 7.35
C SER A 147 3.54 -3.81 7.13
N CYS A 148 4.28 -3.60 8.22
CA CYS A 148 5.75 -3.55 8.14
C CYS A 148 6.36 -4.91 7.79
N GLU A 149 5.68 -6.01 8.16
CA GLU A 149 6.09 -7.35 7.75
C GLU A 149 5.98 -7.51 6.22
N ASP A 150 4.93 -6.99 5.59
CA ASP A 150 4.76 -7.04 4.13
C ASP A 150 5.88 -6.27 3.41
N VAL A 151 6.20 -5.07 3.90
CA VAL A 151 7.34 -4.27 3.38
C VAL A 151 8.62 -5.09 3.47
N GLN A 152 8.86 -5.73 4.62
CA GLN A 152 10.07 -6.51 4.83
C GLN A 152 10.15 -7.76 3.95
N ASN A 153 9.04 -8.49 3.82
CA ASN A 153 8.96 -9.69 3.00
C ASN A 153 9.16 -9.38 1.51
N LEU A 154 8.50 -8.33 1.01
CA LEU A 154 8.55 -7.95 -0.40
C LEU A 154 9.91 -7.37 -0.79
N VAL A 155 10.49 -6.52 0.05
CA VAL A 155 11.72 -5.79 -0.29
C VAL A 155 12.97 -6.52 0.18
N TYR A 156 13.05 -7.00 1.42
CA TYR A 156 14.28 -7.58 1.96
C TYR A 156 14.38 -9.09 1.73
N ARG A 157 13.31 -9.86 1.99
CA ARG A 157 13.37 -11.33 1.90
C ARG A 157 13.29 -11.87 0.47
N SER A 158 12.94 -11.04 -0.51
CA SER A 158 13.03 -11.38 -1.94
C SER A 158 14.45 -11.73 -2.42
N PHE A 159 15.49 -11.45 -1.63
CA PHE A 159 16.90 -11.66 -1.99
C PHE A 159 17.58 -12.85 -1.29
N CYS A 160 16.90 -13.54 -0.37
CA CYS A 160 17.50 -14.62 0.43
C CYS A 160 17.06 -16.05 0.01
N GLN A 161 16.38 -16.21 -1.12
CA GLN A 161 16.08 -17.53 -1.70
C GLN A 161 17.18 -17.90 -2.70
N SER A 162 18.30 -18.40 -2.17
CA SER A 162 19.37 -19.07 -2.91
C SER A 162 19.80 -20.30 -2.13
#